data_AF-A0A840X4X6-F1
#
_entry.id   AF-A0A840X4X6-F1
#
_cell.length_a   1.000
_cell.length_b   1.000
_cell.length_c   1.000
_cell.angle_alpha   90.00
_cell.angle_beta   90.00
_cell.angle_gamma   90.00
#
_symmetry.space_group_name_H-M   'P 1'
#
loop_
_entity.id
_entity.type
_entity.pdbx_description
1 polymer ?
#
loop_
_entity_poly.entity_id
_entity_poly.type
_entity_poly.pdbx_seq_one_letter_code
_entity_poly.pdbx_strand_id
1 'polypeptide(L)' 'MKVGTIKRAKGLEFKQVLLARVDGSLLAPVAEGLDEGAAEAREIARRELYVGMTRARDGLWVGSTAH' A
#
# COMPACT_ATOMS: atom_id res chain seq x y z
N MET A 1 -14.67 -12.12 -8.42
CA MET A 1 -13.79 -10.93 -8.37
C MET A 1 -14.30 -10.01 -7.26
N LYS A 2 -13.45 -9.50 -6.36
CA LYS A 2 -13.85 -8.60 -5.26
C LYS A 2 -13.10 -7.28 -5.38
N VAL A 3 -13.83 -6.16 -5.36
CA VAL A 3 -13.28 -4.80 -5.41
C VAL A 3 -13.64 -4.10 -4.10
N GLY A 4 -12.68 -3.39 -3.51
CA GLY A 4 -12.88 -2.71 -2.24
C GLY A 4 -11.63 -1.98 -1.77
N THR A 5 -11.69 -1.43 -0.56
CA THR A 5 -10.57 -0.74 0.08
C THR A 5 -9.67 -1.73 0.82
N ILE A 6 -8.41 -1.35 1.05
CA ILE A 6 -7.45 -2.13 1.85
C ILE A 6 -8.03 -2.42 3.24
N LYS A 7 -8.66 -1.43 3.88
CA LYS A 7 -9.29 -1.58 5.20
C LYS A 7 -10.32 -2.71 5.25
N ARG A 8 -11.15 -2.88 4.21
CA ARG A 8 -12.12 -3.98 4.11
C ARG A 8 -11.51 -5.34 3.77
N ALA A 9 -10.28 -5.37 3.25
CA ALA A 9 -9.57 -6.59 2.91
C ALA A 9 -8.77 -7.18 4.08
N LYS A 10 -8.66 -6.46 5.21
CA LYS A 10 -7.96 -6.94 6.41
C LYS A 10 -8.57 -8.26 6.88
N GLY A 11 -7.72 -9.25 7.16
CA GLY A 11 -8.13 -10.59 7.58
C GLY A 11 -8.65 -11.51 6.47
N LEU A 12 -8.66 -11.04 5.22
CA LEU A 12 -8.96 -11.85 4.04
C LEU A 12 -7.68 -12.20 3.29
N GLU A 13 -7.72 -13.21 2.42
CA GLU A 13 -6.61 -13.56 1.53
C GLU A 13 -7.10 -13.93 0.14
N PHE A 14 -6.28 -13.66 -0.87
CA PHE A 14 -6.61 -13.90 -2.28
C PHE A 14 -5.41 -14.52 -3.00
N LYS A 15 -5.65 -15.35 -4.01
CA LYS A 15 -4.55 -15.88 -4.85
C LYS A 15 -3.81 -14.74 -5.56
N GLN A 16 -4.56 -13.81 -6.13
CA GLN A 16 -4.04 -12.66 -6.87
C GLN A 16 -4.59 -11.36 -6.25
N VAL A 17 -3.74 -10.35 -6.06
CA VAL A 17 -4.13 -9.01 -5.57
C VAL A 17 -3.63 -7.95 -6.53
N LEU A 18 -4.51 -7.00 -6.87
CA LEU A 18 -4.19 -5.79 -7.61
C LEU A 18 -4.41 -4.57 -6.71
N LEU A 19 -3.33 -3.85 -6.39
CA LEU A 19 -3.38 -2.53 -5.77
C LEU A 19 -3.23 -1.49 -6.87
N ALA A 20 -4.36 -0.96 -7.34
CA ALA A 20 -4.42 -0.26 -8.64
C ALA A 20 -3.79 1.14 -8.65
N ARG A 21 -3.82 1.88 -7.53
CA ARG A 21 -3.36 3.27 -7.46
C ARG A 21 -2.66 3.58 -6.14
N VAL A 22 -1.45 3.08 -6.01
CA VAL A 22 -0.56 3.38 -4.89
C VAL A 22 0.18 4.69 -5.18
N ASP A 23 0.30 5.55 -4.18
CA ASP A 23 1.16 6.72 -4.26
C ASP A 23 2.62 6.26 -4.42
N GLY A 24 3.28 6.67 -5.51
CA GLY A 24 4.64 6.25 -5.83
C GLY A 24 5.66 6.57 -4.75
N SER A 25 5.46 7.63 -3.94
CA SER A 25 6.38 7.94 -2.85
C SER A 25 6.41 6.82 -1.82
N LEU A 26 5.33 6.08 -1.60
CA LEU A 26 5.28 5.02 -0.58
C LEU A 26 6.17 3.83 -0.95
N LEU A 27 6.47 3.68 -2.25
CA LEU A 27 7.37 2.66 -2.79
C LEU A 27 8.82 3.15 -2.89
N ALA A 28 9.05 4.47 -2.89
CA ALA A 28 10.38 5.06 -2.89
C ALA A 28 11.04 5.03 -1.50
N PRO A 29 12.37 5.20 -1.41
CA PRO A 29 13.05 5.51 -0.15
C PRO A 29 12.40 6.69 0.58
N VAL A 30 12.49 6.71 1.91
CA VAL A 30 12.01 7.84 2.71
C VAL A 30 12.83 9.08 2.35
N ALA A 31 12.15 10.18 2.03
CA ALA A 31 12.81 11.46 1.78
C ALA A 31 13.48 11.97 3.06
N GLU A 32 14.69 12.50 2.94
CA GLU A 32 15.36 13.18 4.05
C GLU A 32 14.66 14.52 4.35
N GLY A 33 14.68 14.93 5.62
CA GLY A 33 14.15 16.25 6.02
C GLY A 33 12.63 16.37 6.09
N LEU A 34 11.88 15.26 6.10
CA LEU A 34 10.46 15.29 6.44
C LEU A 34 10.26 15.83 7.86
N ASP A 35 9.26 16.70 8.03
CA ASP A 35 8.79 17.03 9.37
C ASP A 35 8.15 15.80 10.04
N GLU A 36 8.03 15.84 11.37
CA GLU A 36 7.54 14.71 12.17
C GLU A 36 6.13 14.27 11.75
N GLY A 37 5.24 15.21 11.42
CA GLY A 37 3.87 14.89 10.99
C GLY A 37 3.83 14.23 9.62
N ALA A 38 4.64 14.71 8.67
CA ALA A 38 4.77 14.11 7.35
C ALA A 38 5.38 12.71 7.41
N ALA A 39 6.39 12.51 8.27
CA ALA A 39 6.97 11.20 8.53
C ALA A 39 5.95 10.21 9.12
N GLU A 40 5.17 10.64 10.12
CA GLU A 40 4.12 9.83 10.74
C GLU A 40 3.02 9.45 9.73
N ALA A 41 2.53 10.43 8.96
CA ALA A 41 1.50 10.20 7.93
C ALA A 41 1.97 9.19 6.88
N ARG A 42 3.23 9.30 6.45
CA ARG A 42 3.86 8.36 5.53
C ARG A 42 3.95 6.96 6.13
N GLU A 43 4.30 6.84 7.41
CA GLU A 43 4.38 5.55 8.08
C GLU A 43 3.01 4.86 8.20
N ILE A 44 1.97 5.61 8.56
CA ILE A 44 0.58 5.11 8.59
C ILE A 44 0.18 4.58 7.21
N ALA A 45 0.45 5.35 6.15
CA ALA A 45 0.14 4.95 4.77
C ALA A 45 0.93 3.69 4.34
N ARG A 46 2.21 3.59 4.70
CA ARG A 46 3.02 2.38 4.43
C ARG A 46 2.50 1.15 5.16
N ARG A 47 2.05 1.29 6.41
CA ARG A 47 1.45 0.17 7.17
C ARG A 47 0.15 -0.31 6.51
N GLU A 48 -0.69 0.61 6.05
CA GLU A 48 -1.90 0.24 5.29
C GLU A 48 -1.53 -0.46 3.98
N LEU A 49 -0.60 0.09 3.20
CA LEU A 49 -0.11 -0.54 1.96
C LEU A 49 0.41 -1.96 2.21
N TYR A 50 1.21 -2.17 3.26
CA TYR A 50 1.73 -3.48 3.65
C TYR A 50 0.60 -4.48 3.94
N VAL A 51 -0.46 -4.06 4.64
CA VAL A 51 -1.64 -4.92 4.86
C VAL A 51 -2.25 -5.35 3.54
N GLY A 52 -2.40 -4.43 2.58
CA GLY A 52 -2.91 -4.72 1.24
C GLY A 52 -2.04 -5.72 0.46
N MET A 53 -0.72 -5.50 0.47
CA MET A 53 0.25 -6.36 -0.23
C MET A 53 0.24 -7.79 0.31
N THR A 54 0.18 -7.95 1.63
CA THR A 54 0.17 -9.28 2.29
C THR A 54 -1.15 -10.03 2.18
N ARG A 55 -2.17 -9.49 1.48
CA ARG A 55 -3.38 -10.26 1.17
C ARG A 55 -3.18 -11.21 -0.02
N ALA A 56 -2.09 -11.04 -0.79
CA ALA A 56 -1.77 -11.87 -1.94
C ALA A 56 -1.04 -13.15 -1.50
N ARG A 57 -1.50 -14.31 -2.00
CA ARG A 57 -0.87 -15.61 -1.76
C ARG A 57 0.05 -16.04 -2.90
N ASP A 58 -0.37 -15.84 -4.14
CA ASP A 58 0.33 -16.36 -5.32
C ASP A 58 0.94 -15.23 -6.16
N GLY A 59 0.26 -14.09 -6.27
CA GLY A 59 0.77 -12.95 -7.04
C GLY A 59 0.20 -11.60 -6.63
N LEU A 60 1.04 -10.59 -6.75
CA LEU A 60 0.76 -9.21 -6.36
C LEU A 60 1.12 -8.27 -7.52
N TRP A 61 0.18 -7.41 -7.90
CA TRP A 61 0.41 -6.31 -8.83
C TRP A 61 0.18 -4.98 -8.12
N VAL A 62 1.14 -4.07 -8.25
CA VAL A 62 1.06 -2.72 -7.69
C VAL A 62 1.18 -1.71 -8.83
N GLY A 63 0.06 -1.09 -9.16
CA GLY A 63 0.04 0.11 -10.00
C GLY A 63 0.33 1.32 -9.13
N SER A 64 1.28 2.16 -9.54
CA SER A 64 1.59 3.40 -8.83
C SER A 64 1.52 4.61 -9.74
N THR A 65 1.21 5.77 -9.15
CA THR A 65 1.32 7.06 -9.83
C THR A 65 2.71 7.62 -9.65
N ALA A 66 3.28 8.21 -10.71
CA ALA A 66 4.50 9.00 -10.60
C ALA A 66 4.28 10.15 -9.61
N HIS A 67 5.33 10.46 -8.85
CA HIS A 67 5.32 11.51 -7.84
C HIS A 67 5.82 12.84 -8.40
#